data_AF-A0A2G8DFY9-F1
#
_entry.id   AF-A0A2G8DFY9-F1
#
_cell.length_a   1.000
_cell.length_b   1.000
_cell.length_c   1.000
_cell.angle_alpha   90.00
_cell.angle_beta   90.00
_cell.angle_gamma   90.00
#
_symmetry.space_group_name_H-M   'P 1'
#
loop_
_entity.id
_entity.type
_entity.pdbx_description
1 polymer ?
#
loop_
_entity_poly.entity_id
_entity_poly.type
_entity_poly.pdbx_seq_one_letter_code
_entity_poly.pdbx_strand_id
1 'polypeptide(L)'
;MEDYRWIYLAILLQAALLGTVLFFGDTLFHSSVESEFAKEVTAKEIGSSLLSDYLKGFEDRSLPEESRLTGYLIEDIIVFEGTGNYTVLLASISVKPTDIDSCLWNSLGSREGSWIKDIRLSVYLERDQTGRFTIVKTVPAI
;
A
#
# COMPACT_ATOMS: atom_id res chain seq x y z
N MET A 1 28.79 52.80 1.99
CA MET A 1 27.41 52.51 1.54
C MET A 1 27.33 51.01 1.41
N GLU A 2 26.60 50.34 2.29
CA GLU A 2 26.46 48.88 2.31
C GLU A 2 25.77 48.38 1.04
N ASP A 3 26.17 47.19 0.58
CA ASP A 3 25.82 46.65 -0.74
C ASP A 3 24.42 46.00 -0.71
N TYR A 4 23.36 46.82 -0.66
CA TYR A 4 21.96 46.40 -0.62
C TYR A 4 21.46 45.71 -1.91
N ARG A 5 22.35 45.49 -2.90
CA ARG A 5 22.04 44.82 -4.17
C ARG A 5 21.55 43.38 -3.96
N TRP A 6 22.08 42.67 -2.98
CA TRP A 6 21.70 41.30 -2.65
C TRP A 6 20.26 41.18 -2.14
N ILE A 7 19.78 42.19 -1.42
CA ILE A 7 18.40 42.23 -0.90
C ILE A 7 17.41 42.43 -2.06
N TYR A 8 17.72 43.31 -3.00
CA TYR A 8 16.90 43.48 -4.21
C TYR A 8 16.83 42.20 -5.05
N LEU A 9 17.95 41.47 -5.16
CA LEU A 9 18.01 40.21 -5.87
C LEU A 9 17.17 39.12 -5.18
N ALA A 10 17.20 39.06 -3.86
CA ALA A 10 16.38 38.14 -3.07
C ALA A 10 14.88 38.43 -3.21
N ILE A 11 14.48 39.71 -3.18
CA ILE A 11 13.09 40.13 -3.37
C ILE A 11 12.59 39.76 -4.77
N LEU A 12 13.40 40.03 -5.81
CA LEU A 12 13.08 39.65 -7.20
C LEU A 12 12.92 38.14 -7.36
N LEU A 13 13.81 37.36 -6.74
CA LEU A 13 13.74 35.90 -6.79
C LEU A 13 12.48 35.37 -6.10
N GLN A 14 12.13 35.91 -4.94
CA GLN A 14 10.89 35.55 -4.24
C GLN A 14 9.65 35.92 -5.04
N ALA A 15 9.62 37.09 -5.67
CA ALA A 15 8.50 37.51 -6.52
C ALA A 15 8.35 36.61 -7.77
N ALA A 16 9.47 36.19 -8.38
CA ALA A 16 9.47 35.26 -9.50
C ALA A 16 8.99 33.86 -9.08
N LEU A 17 9.42 33.36 -7.92
CA LEU A 17 8.94 32.09 -7.35
C LEU A 17 7.44 32.16 -7.05
N LEU A 18 6.97 33.24 -6.42
CA LEU A 18 5.56 33.44 -6.12
C LEU A 18 4.73 33.51 -7.41
N GLY A 19 5.21 34.22 -8.43
CA GLY A 19 4.58 34.25 -9.75
C GLY A 19 4.51 32.87 -10.39
N THR A 20 5.60 32.09 -10.31
CA THR A 20 5.62 30.72 -10.85
C THR A 20 4.59 29.83 -10.15
N VAL A 21 4.48 29.91 -8.83
CA VAL A 21 3.48 29.17 -8.05
C VAL A 21 2.06 29.63 -8.35
N LEU A 22 1.81 30.93 -8.52
CA LEU A 22 0.48 31.47 -8.80
C LEU A 22 -0.01 31.15 -10.22
N PHE A 23 0.89 31.15 -11.21
CA PHE A 23 0.54 30.94 -12.62
C PHE A 23 0.67 29.48 -13.07
N PHE A 24 1.61 28.71 -12.51
CA PHE A 24 1.85 27.31 -12.87
C PHE A 24 1.58 26.33 -11.73
N GLY A 25 1.09 26.80 -10.57
CA GLY A 25 0.75 25.94 -9.45
C GLY A 25 -0.21 24.82 -9.86
N ASP A 26 -1.32 25.16 -10.54
CA ASP A 26 -2.30 24.16 -10.97
C ASP A 26 -1.71 23.10 -11.90
N THR A 27 -0.79 23.46 -12.80
CA THR A 27 -0.16 22.51 -13.73
C THR A 27 0.91 21.64 -13.07
N LEU A 28 1.68 22.20 -12.13
CA LEU A 28 2.68 21.45 -11.34
C LEU A 28 2.04 20.53 -10.29
N PHE A 29 0.89 20.92 -9.73
CA PHE A 29 0.16 20.10 -8.76
C PHE A 29 -0.75 19.06 -9.46
N HIS A 30 -1.37 19.35 -10.60
CA HIS A 30 -2.09 18.32 -11.38
C HIS A 30 -1.17 17.22 -11.89
N SER A 31 0.03 17.55 -12.40
CA SER A 31 0.98 16.51 -12.84
C SER A 31 1.47 15.62 -11.70
N SER A 32 1.46 16.15 -10.47
CA SER A 32 1.85 15.38 -9.27
C SER A 32 0.74 14.43 -8.80
N VAL A 33 -0.53 14.79 -9.00
CA VAL A 33 -1.70 13.92 -8.69
C VAL A 33 -1.91 12.85 -9.76
N GLU A 34 -1.49 13.09 -11.00
CA GLU A 34 -1.53 12.08 -12.07
C GLU A 34 -0.29 11.18 -12.16
N SER A 35 0.78 11.51 -11.42
CA SER A 35 2.02 10.75 -11.35
C SER A 35 1.74 9.28 -10.99
N GLU A 36 2.31 8.35 -11.75
CA GLU A 36 2.25 6.90 -11.47
C GLU A 36 2.70 6.60 -10.03
N PHE A 37 3.65 7.37 -9.50
CA PHE A 37 4.12 7.25 -8.12
C PHE A 37 3.04 7.57 -7.08
N ALA A 38 2.26 8.63 -7.27
CA ALA A 38 1.19 8.99 -6.33
C ALA A 38 0.05 7.94 -6.35
N LYS A 39 -0.24 7.39 -7.53
CA LYS A 39 -1.18 6.28 -7.71
C LYS A 39 -0.67 5.00 -7.05
N GLU A 40 0.62 4.70 -7.18
CA GLU A 40 1.27 3.54 -6.56
C GLU A 40 1.26 3.62 -5.04
N VAL A 41 1.64 4.76 -4.46
CA VAL A 41 1.60 4.99 -3.00
C VAL A 41 0.19 4.85 -2.46
N THR A 42 -0.79 5.45 -3.13
CA THR A 42 -2.20 5.38 -2.72
C THR A 42 -2.74 3.94 -2.81
N ALA A 43 -2.41 3.21 -3.87
CA ALA A 43 -2.80 1.82 -4.04
C ALA A 43 -2.15 0.90 -2.97
N LYS A 44 -0.88 1.16 -2.63
CA LYS A 44 -0.18 0.44 -1.56
C LYS A 44 -0.82 0.68 -0.19
N GLU A 45 -1.16 1.93 0.15
CA GLU A 45 -1.82 2.27 1.41
C GLU A 45 -3.22 1.63 1.52
N ILE A 46 -4.04 1.79 0.49
CA ILE A 46 -5.39 1.20 0.45
C ILE A 46 -5.32 -0.32 0.50
N GLY A 47 -4.42 -0.92 -0.28
CA GLY A 47 -4.20 -2.35 -0.30
C GLY A 47 -3.73 -2.91 1.03
N SER A 48 -2.83 -2.20 1.72
CA SER A 48 -2.38 -2.55 3.06
C SER A 48 -3.53 -2.55 4.06
N SER A 49 -4.37 -1.50 4.04
CA SER A 49 -5.54 -1.42 4.90
C SER A 49 -6.51 -2.56 4.64
N LEU A 50 -6.85 -2.81 3.38
CA LEU A 50 -7.78 -3.88 3.01
C LEU A 50 -7.23 -5.28 3.35
N LEU A 51 -5.93 -5.50 3.13
CA LEU A 51 -5.29 -6.77 3.45
C LEU A 51 -5.25 -6.99 4.97
N SER A 52 -5.03 -5.93 5.75
CA SER A 52 -5.10 -5.98 7.20
C SER A 52 -6.51 -6.38 7.66
N ASP A 53 -7.55 -5.75 7.11
CA ASP A 53 -8.94 -6.10 7.44
C ASP A 53 -9.29 -7.54 7.05
N TYR A 54 -8.79 -8.00 5.89
CA TYR A 54 -8.93 -9.39 5.44
C TYR A 54 -8.26 -10.38 6.40
N LEU A 55 -7.01 -10.12 6.82
CA LEU A 55 -6.26 -10.98 7.73
C LEU A 55 -6.86 -10.99 9.14
N LYS A 56 -7.37 -9.84 9.60
CA LYS A 56 -8.07 -9.72 10.88
C LYS A 56 -9.33 -10.59 10.93
N GLY A 57 -9.96 -10.86 9.79
CA GLY A 57 -11.07 -11.83 9.69
C GLY A 57 -10.70 -13.23 10.21
N PHE A 58 -9.43 -13.63 10.07
CA PHE A 58 -8.96 -14.93 10.55
C PHE A 58 -8.72 -14.99 12.07
N GLU A 59 -8.80 -13.88 12.79
CA GLU A 59 -8.77 -13.86 14.25
C GLU A 59 -10.15 -14.20 14.86
N ASP A 60 -11.20 -14.31 14.03
CA ASP A 60 -12.53 -14.68 14.50
C ASP A 60 -12.57 -16.13 14.99
N ARG A 61 -13.07 -16.31 16.21
CA ARG A 61 -13.26 -17.61 16.87
C ARG A 61 -14.39 -18.42 16.23
N SER A 62 -15.23 -17.81 15.39
CA SER A 62 -16.29 -18.52 14.65
C SER A 62 -15.74 -19.40 13.52
N LEU A 63 -14.53 -19.10 13.02
CA LEU A 63 -13.90 -19.85 11.92
C LEU A 63 -13.42 -21.24 12.36
N PRO A 64 -13.20 -22.19 11.43
CA PRO A 64 -12.53 -23.45 11.70
C PRO A 64 -11.13 -23.25 12.28
N GLU A 65 -10.69 -24.12 13.19
CA GLU A 65 -9.41 -23.98 13.92
C GLU A 65 -8.20 -23.90 12.99
N GLU A 66 -8.20 -24.69 11.91
CA GLU A 66 -7.21 -24.70 10.81
C GLU A 66 -7.04 -23.36 10.09
N SER A 67 -8.04 -22.47 10.18
CA SER A 67 -8.00 -21.13 9.58
C SER A 67 -7.64 -20.04 10.60
N ARG A 68 -7.72 -20.32 11.91
CA ARG A 68 -7.64 -19.28 12.94
C ARG A 68 -6.22 -18.78 13.16
N LEU A 69 -6.07 -17.47 13.18
CA LEU A 69 -4.83 -16.78 13.51
C LEU A 69 -4.91 -16.15 14.90
N THR A 70 -3.79 -16.17 15.61
CA THR A 70 -3.56 -15.40 16.85
C THR A 70 -2.84 -14.08 16.58
N GLY A 71 -2.36 -13.90 15.36
CA GLY A 71 -1.76 -12.66 14.87
C GLY A 71 -1.26 -12.81 13.45
N TYR A 72 -0.99 -11.67 12.82
CA TYR A 72 -0.40 -11.58 11.49
C TYR A 72 0.52 -10.36 11.41
N LEU A 73 1.41 -10.37 10.43
CA LEU A 73 2.31 -9.28 10.09
C LEU A 73 2.31 -9.14 8.57
N ILE A 74 2.12 -7.91 8.11
CA ILE A 74 2.32 -7.54 6.71
C ILE A 74 3.73 -6.97 6.62
N GLU A 75 4.63 -7.65 5.91
CA GLU A 75 6.05 -7.31 5.86
C GLU A 75 6.35 -6.33 4.73
N ASP A 76 5.79 -6.58 3.55
CA ASP A 76 5.91 -5.69 2.40
C ASP A 76 4.71 -5.84 1.46
N ILE A 77 4.45 -4.79 0.70
CA ILE A 77 3.44 -4.75 -0.36
C ILE A 77 4.06 -4.02 -1.55
N ILE A 78 4.06 -4.69 -2.71
CA ILE A 78 4.54 -4.16 -3.97
C ILE A 78 3.35 -4.11 -4.94
N VAL A 79 3.18 -2.98 -5.63
CA VAL A 79 2.17 -2.89 -6.70
C VAL A 79 2.75 -3.56 -7.94
N PHE A 80 2.15 -4.65 -8.40
CA PHE A 80 2.66 -5.41 -9.54
C PHE A 80 2.09 -4.90 -10.87
N GLU A 81 0.78 -4.65 -10.91
CA GLU A 81 0.11 -4.19 -12.11
C GLU A 81 -1.13 -3.38 -11.74
N GLY A 82 -1.31 -2.21 -12.37
CA GLY A 82 -2.49 -1.36 -12.23
C GLY A 82 -3.13 -1.13 -13.59
N THR A 83 -4.22 -1.82 -13.88
CA THR A 83 -5.12 -1.46 -14.98
C THR A 83 -6.30 -0.67 -14.42
N GLY A 84 -6.99 0.14 -15.24
CA GLY A 84 -7.96 1.14 -14.76
C GLY A 84 -9.02 0.64 -13.75
N ASN A 85 -9.40 -0.64 -13.82
CA ASN A 85 -10.37 -1.26 -12.91
C ASN A 85 -9.77 -2.27 -11.92
N TYR A 86 -8.54 -2.76 -12.16
CA TYR A 86 -7.92 -3.79 -11.33
C TYR A 86 -6.49 -3.41 -10.95
N THR A 87 -6.15 -3.59 -9.67
CA THR A 87 -4.80 -3.43 -9.17
C THR A 87 -4.36 -4.73 -8.49
N VAL A 88 -3.25 -5.29 -8.95
CA VAL A 88 -2.65 -6.49 -8.37
C VAL A 88 -1.52 -6.06 -7.46
N LEU A 89 -1.61 -6.46 -6.21
CA LEU A 89 -0.59 -6.27 -5.21
C LEU A 89 0.09 -7.59 -4.90
N LEU A 90 1.40 -7.58 -4.75
CA LEU A 90 2.16 -8.68 -4.18
C LEU A 90 2.45 -8.34 -2.73
N ALA A 91 1.85 -9.07 -1.80
CA ALA A 91 2.04 -8.90 -0.38
C ALA A 91 2.90 -10.03 0.19
N SER A 92 3.91 -9.66 0.95
CA SER A 92 4.67 -10.58 1.80
C SER A 92 4.10 -10.49 3.21
N ILE A 93 3.65 -11.62 3.74
CA ILE A 93 3.04 -11.70 5.06
C ILE A 93 3.65 -12.82 5.89
N SER A 94 3.53 -12.67 7.20
CA SER A 94 3.84 -13.67 8.20
C SER A 94 2.60 -13.87 9.08
N VAL A 95 2.23 -15.10 9.37
CA VAL A 95 1.03 -15.41 10.17
C VAL A 95 1.38 -16.28 11.36
N LYS A 96 0.64 -16.09 12.45
CA LYS A 96 0.75 -16.88 13.68
C LYS A 96 -0.53 -17.66 13.89
N PRO A 97 -0.61 -18.92 13.46
CA PRO A 97 -1.82 -19.72 13.65
C PRO A 97 -2.06 -20.10 15.11
N THR A 98 -3.30 -20.50 15.41
CA THR A 98 -3.66 -21.07 16.72
C THR A 98 -3.05 -22.45 16.91
N ASP A 99 -3.15 -23.30 15.88
CA ASP A 99 -2.46 -24.58 15.77
C ASP A 99 -1.65 -24.58 14.48
N ILE A 100 -0.33 -24.73 14.59
CA ILE A 100 0.59 -24.63 13.46
C ILE A 100 0.59 -25.88 12.58
N ASP A 101 0.27 -27.04 13.13
CA ASP A 101 0.38 -28.31 12.41
C ASP A 101 -0.85 -28.54 11.52
N SER A 102 -2.02 -28.06 11.93
CA SER A 102 -3.27 -28.11 11.16
C SER A 102 -3.57 -26.85 10.33
N CYS A 103 -2.72 -25.82 10.41
CA CYS A 103 -2.94 -24.54 9.74
C CYS A 103 -2.94 -24.64 8.20
N LEU A 104 -3.94 -24.08 7.55
CA LEU A 104 -4.03 -23.98 6.08
C LEU A 104 -2.82 -23.26 5.45
N TRP A 105 -2.25 -22.31 6.18
CA TRP A 105 -1.11 -21.50 5.73
C TRP A 105 0.23 -22.23 5.83
N ASN A 106 0.28 -23.39 6.51
CA ASN A 106 1.53 -24.12 6.77
C ASN A 106 2.24 -24.57 5.48
N SER A 107 1.47 -24.78 4.40
CA SER A 107 2.02 -25.14 3.08
C SER A 107 2.51 -23.95 2.25
N LEU A 108 2.24 -22.72 2.67
CA LEU A 108 2.45 -21.50 1.88
C LEU A 108 3.73 -20.74 2.25
N GLY A 109 4.43 -21.17 3.30
CA GLY A 109 5.59 -20.45 3.82
C GLY A 109 6.51 -21.33 4.65
N SER A 110 7.48 -20.69 5.30
CA SER A 110 8.50 -21.35 6.12
C SER A 110 8.11 -21.29 7.59
N ARG A 111 8.19 -22.43 8.29
CA ARG A 111 7.95 -22.48 9.74
C ARG A 111 9.14 -21.93 10.51
N GLU A 112 8.91 -20.91 11.33
CA GLU A 112 9.88 -20.37 12.28
C GLU A 112 9.24 -20.27 13.68
N GLY A 113 9.50 -21.28 14.51
CA GLY A 113 8.90 -21.38 15.85
C GLY A 113 7.39 -21.56 15.78
N SER A 114 6.64 -20.55 16.23
CA SER A 114 5.17 -20.49 16.20
C SER A 114 4.61 -19.66 15.03
N TRP A 115 5.49 -19.14 14.17
CA TRP A 115 5.12 -18.35 13.00
C TRP A 115 5.32 -19.15 11.72
N ILE A 116 4.49 -18.84 10.73
CA ILE A 116 4.70 -19.22 9.33
C ILE A 116 5.05 -17.93 8.60
N LYS A 117 6.27 -17.85 8.09
CA LYS A 117 6.85 -16.67 7.45
C LYS A 117 6.98 -16.83 5.95
N ASP A 118 7.37 -15.75 5.28
CA ASP A 118 7.66 -15.70 3.84
C ASP A 118 6.46 -16.06 2.95
N ILE A 119 5.25 -15.90 3.47
CA ILE A 119 4.03 -16.18 2.69
C ILE A 119 3.85 -15.04 1.70
N ARG A 120 3.78 -15.38 0.41
CA ARG A 120 3.51 -14.40 -0.65
C ARG A 120 2.11 -14.56 -1.17
N LEU A 121 1.37 -13.45 -1.23
CA LEU A 121 0.02 -13.38 -1.73
C LEU A 121 -0.08 -12.37 -2.87
N SER A 122 -0.65 -12.81 -4.00
CA SER A 122 -1.22 -11.91 -4.99
C SER A 122 -2.62 -11.50 -4.55
N VAL A 123 -2.79 -10.21 -4.27
CA VAL A 123 -4.05 -9.60 -3.83
C VAL A 123 -4.61 -8.79 -4.99
N TYR A 124 -5.80 -9.20 -5.46
CA TYR A 124 -6.50 -8.54 -6.56
C TYR A 124 -7.50 -7.54 -5.99
N LEU A 125 -7.22 -6.27 -6.23
CA LEU A 125 -8.10 -5.17 -5.89
C LEU A 125 -8.93 -4.78 -7.11
N GLU A 126 -10.23 -4.62 -6.93
CA GLU A 126 -11.13 -4.04 -7.93
C GLU A 126 -11.63 -2.69 -7.45
N ARG A 127 -11.67 -1.71 -8.35
CA ARG A 127 -12.22 -0.38 -8.09
C ARG A 127 -13.67 -0.31 -8.54
N ASP A 128 -14.58 -0.04 -7.60
CA ASP A 128 -15.99 0.15 -7.91
C ASP A 128 -16.29 1.50 -8.59
N GLN A 129 -17.54 1.69 -9.02
CA GLN A 129 -17.99 2.93 -9.67
C GLN A 129 -17.93 4.17 -8.76
N THR A 130 -17.83 3.98 -7.44
CA THR A 130 -17.66 5.05 -6.43
C THR A 130 -16.19 5.38 -6.18
N GLY A 131 -15.28 4.62 -6.78
CA GLY A 131 -13.84 4.76 -6.64
C GLY A 131 -13.25 4.02 -5.45
N ARG A 132 -14.03 3.21 -4.72
CA ARG A 132 -13.56 2.39 -3.59
C ARG A 132 -12.93 1.10 -4.09
N PHE A 133 -11.84 0.70 -3.45
CA PHE A 133 -11.19 -0.57 -3.73
C PHE A 133 -11.73 -1.67 -2.81
N THR A 134 -11.84 -2.88 -3.34
CA THR A 134 -12.18 -4.09 -2.57
C THR A 134 -11.29 -5.25 -2.99
N ILE A 135 -10.97 -6.15 -2.05
CA ILE A 135 -10.26 -7.39 -2.37
C ILE A 135 -11.27 -8.36 -2.99
N VAL A 136 -11.07 -8.69 -4.26
CA VAL A 136 -11.91 -9.67 -4.97
C VAL A 136 -11.34 -11.08 -4.86
N LYS A 137 -10.02 -11.19 -4.75
CA LYS A 137 -9.33 -12.47 -4.68
C LYS A 137 -7.95 -12.32 -4.01
N THR A 138 -7.57 -13.33 -3.24
CA THR A 138 -6.19 -13.54 -2.80
C THR A 138 -5.73 -14.90 -3.31
N VAL A 139 -4.50 -14.97 -3.84
CA VAL A 139 -3.92 -16.21 -4.38
C VAL A 139 -2.50 -16.35 -3.85
N PRO A 140 -2.06 -17.53 -3.39
CA PRO A 140 -0.65 -17.76 -3.10
C PRO A 140 0.22 -17.48 -4.33
N ALA A 141 1.24 -16.66 -4.16
CA ALA A 141 2.25 -16.39 -5.18
C ALA A 141 3.47 -17.27 -4.92
N ILE A 142 3.98 -17.94 -5.95
CA ILE A 142 5.17 -18.80 -5.90
C ILE A 142 6.41 -17.96 -6.22
#